data_AF-A0AAV6CTK1-F1
#
_entry.id   AF-A0AAV6CTK1-F1
#
_cell.length_a   1.000
_cell.length_b   1.000
_cell.length_c   1.000
_cell.angle_alpha   90.00
_cell.angle_beta   90.00
_cell.angle_gamma   90.00
#
_symmetry.space_group_name_H-M   'P 1'
#
loop_
_entity.id
_entity.type
_entity.pdbx_description
1 polymer ?
#
loop_
_entity_poly.entity_id
_entity_poly.type
_entity_poly.pdbx_seq_one_letter_code
_entity_poly.pdbx_strand_id
1 'polypeptide(L)' 'MTTDELLSDLRASRADLARLIERVIRDRLPYIVIPTQAVQAWREEEPQRWAEAAGWLAAHNVALVQV' A
#
# COMPACT_ATOMS: atom_id res chain seq x y z
N MET A 1 -2.48 -6.88 -12.82
CA MET A 1 -1.71 -7.37 -11.67
C MET A 1 -2.67 -7.92 -10.64
N THR A 2 -2.46 -9.15 -10.21
CA THR A 2 -3.22 -9.77 -9.13
C THR A 2 -2.68 -9.31 -7.77
N THR A 3 -3.49 -9.44 -6.72
CA THR A 3 -3.08 -9.07 -5.36
C THR A 3 -1.87 -9.87 -4.87
N ASP A 4 -1.71 -11.12 -5.32
CA ASP A 4 -0.59 -11.99 -4.96
C ASP A 4 0.73 -11.56 -5.62
N GLU A 5 0.68 -11.15 -6.89
CA GLU A 5 1.83 -10.57 -7.61
C GLU A 5 2.28 -9.26 -6.96
N LEU A 6 1.33 -8.38 -6.60
CA LEU A 6 1.62 -7.13 -5.88
C LEU A 6 2.28 -7.39 -4.52
N LEU A 7 1.74 -8.34 -3.74
CA LEU A 7 2.29 -8.67 -2.43
C LEU A 7 3.70 -9.28 -2.54
N SER A 8 3.95 -10.09 -3.56
CA SER A 8 5.27 -10.66 -3.80
C SER A 8 6.32 -9.59 -4.15
N ASP A 9 5.97 -8.62 -5.01
CA ASP A 9 6.88 -7.51 -5.35
C ASP A 9 7.13 -6.59 -4.14
N LEU A 10 6.09 -6.25 -3.38
CA LEU A 10 6.22 -5.41 -2.19
C LEU A 10 7.01 -6.09 -1.06
N ARG A 11 6.83 -7.40 -0.83
CA ARG A 11 7.61 -8.15 0.17
C ARG A 11 9.09 -8.20 -0.17
N ALA A 12 9.45 -8.18 -1.45
CA ALA A 12 10.84 -8.19 -1.89
C ALA A 12 11.56 -6.86 -1.62
N SER A 13 10.82 -5.74 -1.53
CA SER A 13 11.41 -4.42 -1.34
C SER A 13 11.30 -3.88 0.09
N ARG A 14 10.08 -3.86 0.65
CA ARG A 14 9.85 -3.32 1.99
C ARG A 14 8.60 -3.92 2.65
N ALA A 15 8.80 -4.56 3.79
CA ALA A 15 7.78 -5.32 4.50
C ALA A 15 6.56 -4.48 4.97
N ASP A 16 6.72 -3.16 5.11
CA ASP A 16 5.67 -2.29 5.67
C ASP A 16 4.52 -2.02 4.70
N LEU A 17 4.81 -1.82 3.40
CA LEU A 17 3.78 -1.67 2.36
C LEU A 17 2.99 -2.96 2.16
N ALA A 18 3.69 -4.10 2.09
CA ALA A 18 3.06 -5.41 2.01
C ALA A 18 2.16 -5.68 3.23
N ARG A 19 2.64 -5.41 4.45
CA ARG A 19 1.85 -5.55 5.68
C ARG A 19 0.59 -4.70 5.68
N LEU A 20 0.66 -3.51 5.08
CA LEU A 20 -0.49 -2.61 4.96
C LEU A 20 -1.58 -3.22 4.09
N ILE A 21 -1.21 -3.72 2.91
CA ILE A 21 -2.14 -4.37 1.99
C ILE A 21 -2.69 -5.65 2.62
N GLU A 22 -1.84 -6.47 3.25
CA GLU A 22 -2.27 -7.66 3.99
C GLU A 22 -3.29 -7.34 5.08
N ARG A 23 -3.07 -6.25 5.82
CA ARG A 23 -3.99 -5.78 6.86
C ARG A 23 -5.33 -5.33 6.27
N VAL A 24 -5.31 -4.61 5.15
CA VAL A 24 -6.53 -4.21 4.43
C VAL A 24 -7.33 -5.43 3.98
N ILE A 25 -6.68 -6.44 3.41
CA ILE A 25 -7.34 -7.67 2.95
C ILE A 25 -7.91 -8.46 4.13
N ARG A 26 -7.09 -8.67 5.17
CA ARG A 26 -7.47 -9.47 6.34
C ARG A 26 -8.62 -8.84 7.11
N ASP A 27 -8.53 -7.53 7.37
CA ASP A 27 -9.46 -6.83 8.24
C ASP A 27 -10.58 -6.12 7.44
N ARG A 28 -10.58 -6.25 6.10
CA ARG A 28 -11.50 -5.61 5.15
C ARG A 28 -11.72 -4.13 5.44
N LEU A 29 -10.62 -3.41 5.67
CA LEU A 29 -10.68 -2.03 6.09
C LEU A 29 -11.13 -1.13 4.93
N PRO A 30 -12.17 -0.29 5.13
CA PRO A 30 -12.58 0.68 4.12
C PRO A 30 -11.61 1.86 4.01
N TYR A 31 -10.71 2.04 4.97
CA TYR A 31 -9.68 3.06 4.94
C TYR A 31 -8.45 2.66 5.76
N ILE A 32 -7.31 3.27 5.44
CA ILE A 32 -6.05 3.14 6.16
C ILE A 32 -5.52 4.51 6.54
N VAL A 33 -5.05 4.63 7.78
CA VAL A 33 -4.42 5.85 8.29
C VAL A 33 -2.92 5.65 8.24
N ILE A 34 -2.22 6.52 7.51
CA ILE A 34 -0.76 6.43 7.33
C ILE A 34 -0.16 7.81 7.61
N PRO A 35 0.93 7.90 8.39
CA PRO A 35 1.64 9.17 8.56
C PRO A 35 2.07 9.74 7.22
N THR A 36 1.86 11.04 7.02
CA THR A 36 2.21 11.74 5.78
C THR A 36 3.70 11.53 5.43
N GLN A 37 4.57 11.53 6.45
CA GLN A 37 6.00 11.28 6.27
C GLN A 37 6.31 9.90 5.68
N ALA A 38 5.56 8.86 6.04
CA ALA A 38 5.75 7.52 5.49
C ALA A 38 5.36 7.48 4.00
N VAL A 39 4.27 8.17 3.63
CA VAL A 39 3.88 8.30 2.23
C VAL A 39 4.93 9.05 1.42
N GLN A 40 5.49 10.13 1.96
CA GLN A 40 6.56 10.87 1.27
C GLN A 40 7.83 10.01 1.12
N ALA A 41 8.24 9.29 2.17
CA ALA A 41 9.38 8.37 2.08
C ALA A 41 9.18 7.31 0.99
N TRP A 42 7.98 6.74 0.85
CA TRP A 42 7.70 5.79 -0.24
C TRP A 42 7.70 6.43 -1.61
N ARG A 43 7.23 7.67 -1.74
CA ARG A 43 7.27 8.41 -3.00
C ARG A 43 8.68 8.76 -3.44
N GLU A 44 9.58 9.02 -2.50
CA GLU A 44 10.99 9.35 -2.77
C GLU A 44 11.84 8.11 -3.01
N GLU A 45 11.70 7.09 -2.16
CA GLU A 45 12.50 5.88 -2.24
C GLU A 45 12.03 4.95 -3.37
N GLU A 46 10.72 4.77 -3.55
CA GLU A 46 10.14 3.74 -4.42
C GLU A 46 8.85 4.19 -5.14
N PRO A 47 8.91 5.22 -6.00
CA PRO A 47 7.73 5.84 -6.60
C PRO A 47 6.87 4.88 -7.44
N GLN A 48 7.49 3.91 -8.13
CA GLN A 48 6.77 2.95 -8.98
C GLN A 48 5.92 2.00 -8.14
N ARG A 49 6.49 1.41 -7.09
CA ARG A 49 5.79 0.49 -6.19
C ARG A 49 4.72 1.18 -5.37
N TRP A 50 4.97 2.41 -4.95
CA TRP A 50 3.94 3.22 -4.32
C TRP A 50 2.75 3.46 -5.26
N ALA A 51 2.99 3.77 -6.54
CA ALA A 51 1.92 3.98 -7.51
C ALA A 51 1.07 2.72 -7.72
N GLU A 52 1.71 1.54 -7.74
CA GLU A 52 1.03 0.26 -7.83
C GLU A 52 0.16 -0.04 -6.60
N ALA A 53 0.70 0.16 -5.40
CA ALA A 53 -0.04 0.01 -4.14
C ALA A 53 -1.23 0.99 -4.05
N ALA A 54 -1.01 2.25 -4.41
CA ALA A 54 -2.06 3.28 -4.45
C ALA A 54 -3.16 2.94 -5.48
N GLY A 55 -2.78 2.44 -6.65
CA GLY A 55 -3.71 1.98 -7.67
C GLY A 55 -4.55 0.78 -7.20
N TRP A 56 -3.93 -0.17 -6.51
CA TRP A 56 -4.63 -1.31 -5.90
C TRP A 56 -5.63 -0.86 -4.85
N LEU A 57 -5.24 0.06 -3.95
CA LEU A 57 -6.12 0.60 -2.92
C LEU A 57 -7.32 1.32 -3.52
N ALA A 58 -7.11 2.14 -4.55
CA ALA A 58 -8.17 2.80 -5.28
C ALA A 58 -9.13 1.79 -5.95
N ALA A 59 -8.60 0.73 -6.57
CA ALA A 59 -9.41 -0.31 -7.19
C ALA A 59 -10.26 -1.10 -6.17
N HIS A 60 -9.81 -1.19 -4.91
CA HIS A 60 -10.52 -1.86 -3.82
C HIS A 60 -11.42 -0.92 -3.00
N ASN A 61 -11.60 0.33 -3.44
CA ASN A 61 -12.34 1.38 -2.71
C ASN A 61 -11.83 1.62 -1.28
N VAL A 62 -10.51 1.50 -1.07
CA VAL A 62 -9.88 1.73 0.23
C VAL A 62 -9.34 3.15 0.26
N ALA A 63 -9.90 3.97 1.16
CA ALA A 63 -9.45 5.35 1.30
C ALA A 63 -8.11 5.43 2.05
N LEU A 64 -7.21 6.27 1.56
CA LEU A 64 -5.94 6.55 2.22
C LEU A 64 -6.05 7.88 2.97
N VAL A 65 -5.95 7.82 4.30
CA VAL A 65 -6.03 8.98 5.18
C VAL A 65 -4.63 9.30 5.66
N GLN A 66 -4.12 10.46 5.25
CA GLN A 66 -2.81 10.95 5.69
C GLN A 66 -2.98 11.79 6.95
N VAL A 67 -2.15 11.53 7.96
CA VAL A 67 -2.13 12.26 9.24
C VAL A 67 -0.75 12.82 9.55
#